data_AF-A0AAE4T3Z1-F1
#
_entry.id   AF-A0AAE4T3Z1-F1
#
_cell.length_a   1.000
_cell.length_b   1.000
_cell.length_c   1.000
_cell.angle_alpha   90.00
_cell.angle_beta   90.00
_cell.angle_gamma   90.00
#
_symmetry.space_group_name_H-M   'P 1'
#
loop_
_entity.id
_entity.type
_entity.pdbx_description
1 polymer ?
#
loop_
_entity_poly.entity_id
_entity_poly.type
_entity_poly.pdbx_seq_one_letter_code
_entity_poly.pdbx_strand_id
1 'polypeptide(L)'
;MSQKFVECGQHGKQEMALICTHLAHSVSGDTPLGFHEHDEGDMGRPDAWCDQCNMVLDKAETEDELDEWFTSCDHKIVCVNCWDEVKIQNINTSDE
;
A
#
# COMPACT_ATOMS: atom_id res chain seq x y z
N MET A 1 -5.25 19.56 -7.81
CA MET A 1 -5.76 18.41 -7.04
C MET A 1 -5.57 18.72 -5.57
N SER A 2 -6.58 18.46 -4.74
CA SER A 2 -6.52 18.76 -3.31
C SER A 2 -5.70 17.69 -2.62
N GLN A 3 -4.46 18.00 -2.23
CA GLN A 3 -3.65 17.12 -1.39
C GLN A 3 -4.45 16.77 -0.14
N LYS A 4 -4.75 15.49 0.04
CA LYS A 4 -5.49 15.00 1.20
C LYS A 4 -4.48 14.63 2.27
N PHE A 5 -4.70 15.14 3.47
CA PHE A 5 -3.82 14.96 4.63
C PHE A 5 -4.47 14.04 5.65
N VAL A 6 -3.65 13.30 6.39
CA VAL A 6 -4.06 12.46 7.52
C VAL A 6 -3.27 12.85 8.77
N GLU A 7 -3.93 12.83 9.93
CA GLU A 7 -3.25 12.97 11.23
C GLU A 7 -2.80 11.58 11.71
N CYS A 8 -1.50 11.31 11.54
CA CYS A 8 -0.88 10.10 12.04
C CYS A 8 -0.52 10.27 13.53
N GLY A 9 -0.90 9.32 14.38
CA GLY A 9 -0.52 9.32 15.80
C GLY A 9 0.98 9.13 16.06
N GLN A 10 1.78 8.79 15.04
CA GLN A 10 3.24 8.62 15.14
C GLN A 10 4.00 9.77 14.45
N HIS A 11 3.53 10.21 13.28
CA HIS A 11 4.25 11.18 12.43
C HIS A 11 3.58 12.57 12.33
N GLY A 12 2.46 12.77 13.01
CA GLY A 12 1.69 14.01 12.94
C GLY A 12 0.93 14.16 11.62
N LYS A 13 0.63 15.41 11.25
CA LYS A 13 -0.09 15.73 10.00
C LYS A 13 0.83 15.57 8.80
N GLN A 14 0.45 14.67 7.89
CA GLN A 14 1.21 14.31 6.70
C GLN A 14 0.25 14.13 5.52
N GLU A 15 0.79 14.09 4.30
CA GLU A 15 0.01 13.66 3.13
C GLU A 15 -0.47 12.22 3.30
N MET A 16 -1.62 11.90 2.71
CA MET A 16 -2.18 10.56 2.75
C MET A 16 -1.58 9.69 1.64
N ALA A 17 -1.52 8.40 1.94
CA ALA A 17 -1.15 7.32 1.03
C ALA A 17 -2.05 6.11 1.32
N LEU A 18 -2.19 5.22 0.34
CA LEU A 18 -2.98 4.01 0.46
C LEU A 18 -2.08 2.78 0.47
N ILE A 19 -2.30 1.87 1.42
CA ILE A 19 -1.67 0.55 1.42
C ILE A 19 -2.71 -0.53 1.72
N CYS A 20 -2.52 -1.78 1.30
CA CYS A 20 -3.38 -2.87 1.78
C CYS A 20 -3.21 -3.10 3.30
N THR A 21 -4.26 -3.56 3.99
CA THR A 21 -4.21 -3.85 5.43
C THR A 21 -3.16 -4.90 5.80
N HIS A 22 -2.83 -5.82 4.89
CA HIS A 22 -1.74 -6.78 5.07
C HIS A 22 -0.39 -6.09 5.30
N LEU A 23 -0.06 -5.11 4.46
CA LEU A 23 1.13 -4.28 4.61
C LEU A 23 1.07 -3.43 5.88
N ALA A 24 -0.11 -2.89 6.21
CA ALA A 24 -0.28 -2.14 7.46
C ALA A 24 -0.01 -2.98 8.71
N HIS A 25 -0.24 -4.30 8.64
CA HIS A 25 0.05 -5.25 9.72
C HIS A 25 1.46 -5.86 9.66
N SER A 26 2.15 -5.75 8.52
CA SER A 26 3.50 -6.31 8.36
C SER A 26 4.53 -5.65 9.26
N VAL A 27 4.27 -4.42 9.73
CA VAL A 27 5.15 -3.67 10.64
C VAL A 27 5.47 -4.44 11.93
N SER A 28 4.63 -5.42 12.31
CA SER A 28 4.86 -6.30 13.46
C SER A 28 5.46 -7.67 13.12
N GLY A 29 5.68 -7.97 11.83
CA GLY A 29 6.14 -9.27 11.34
C GLY A 29 7.63 -9.27 10.96
N ASP A 30 8.27 -10.43 11.08
CA ASP A 30 9.68 -10.65 10.72
C ASP A 30 9.91 -10.98 9.23
N THR A 31 8.84 -11.19 8.45
CA THR A 31 8.93 -11.65 7.06
C THR A 31 8.37 -10.61 6.09
N PRO A 32 9.13 -10.19 5.07
CA PRO A 32 8.63 -9.27 4.06
C PRO A 32 7.50 -9.92 3.26
N LEU A 33 6.39 -9.19 3.07
CA LEU A 33 5.22 -9.64 2.31
C LEU A 33 5.30 -9.28 0.82
N GLY A 34 6.43 -8.72 0.38
CA GLY A 34 6.58 -8.09 -0.93
C GLY A 34 5.90 -6.73 -1.00
N PHE A 35 6.32 -5.90 -1.95
CA PHE A 35 5.84 -4.53 -2.09
C PHE A 35 5.66 -4.18 -3.57
N HIS A 36 4.43 -3.91 -3.97
CA HIS A 36 4.04 -3.44 -5.29
C HIS A 36 3.40 -2.06 -5.16
N GLU A 37 3.62 -1.20 -6.14
CA GLU A 37 3.09 0.16 -6.16
C GLU A 37 2.57 0.55 -7.54
N HIS A 38 1.50 1.33 -7.57
CA HIS A 38 0.95 1.91 -8.79
C HIS A 38 0.59 3.38 -8.58
N ASP A 39 1.17 4.24 -9.44
CA ASP A 39 1.01 5.68 -9.34
C ASP A 39 -0.13 6.17 -10.22
N GLU A 40 -1.27 6.45 -9.60
CA GLU A 40 -2.40 7.14 -10.25
C GLU A 40 -2.27 8.67 -10.22
N GLY A 41 -1.28 9.23 -9.48
CA GLY A 41 -1.02 10.66 -9.40
C GLY A 41 -1.96 11.48 -8.50
N ASP A 42 -2.84 10.82 -7.73
CA ASP A 42 -3.87 11.47 -6.92
C ASP A 42 -3.50 11.67 -5.44
N MET A 43 -2.41 11.05 -4.96
CA MET A 43 -1.97 11.03 -3.56
C MET A 43 -0.50 11.43 -3.37
N GLY A 44 -0.05 11.57 -2.11
CA GLY A 44 1.35 11.90 -1.79
C GLY A 44 2.33 10.75 -2.05
N ARG A 45 1.81 9.53 -2.18
CA ARG A 45 2.53 8.31 -2.59
C ARG A 45 1.60 7.45 -3.47
N PRO A 46 2.17 6.60 -4.35
CA PRO A 46 1.39 5.62 -5.10
C PRO A 46 0.68 4.63 -4.19
N ASP A 47 -0.40 4.06 -4.71
CA ASP A 47 -1.15 3.00 -4.02
C ASP A 47 -0.29 1.74 -3.98
N ALA A 48 -0.18 1.13 -2.80
CA ALA A 48 0.71 -0.01 -2.61
C ALA A 48 0.01 -1.23 -2.01
N TRP A 49 0.48 -2.41 -2.39
CA TRP A 49 -0.06 -3.69 -1.95
C TRP A 49 1.03 -4.76 -1.86
N CYS A 50 0.75 -5.83 -1.12
CA CYS A 50 1.67 -6.95 -0.94
C CYS A 50 1.58 -7.98 -2.09
N ASP A 51 2.51 -8.93 -2.12
CA ASP A 51 2.53 -10.02 -3.13
C ASP A 51 1.21 -10.79 -3.17
N GLN A 52 0.58 -11.02 -2.02
CA GLN A 52 -0.69 -11.74 -1.95
C GLN A 52 -1.80 -10.99 -2.70
N CYS A 53 -1.94 -9.68 -2.49
CA CYS A 53 -2.91 -8.89 -3.25
C CYS A 53 -2.50 -8.82 -4.72
N ASN A 54 -1.20 -8.75 -5.04
CA ASN A 54 -0.73 -8.74 -6.42
C ASN A 54 -1.12 -10.03 -7.17
N MET A 55 -1.03 -11.19 -6.52
CA MET A 55 -1.43 -12.48 -7.11
C MET A 55 -2.93 -12.58 -7.39
N VAL A 56 -3.77 -11.82 -6.67
CA VAL A 56 -5.21 -11.77 -6.94
C VAL A 56 -5.46 -10.79 -8.08
N LEU A 57 -4.76 -9.64 -8.08
CA LEU A 57 -4.82 -8.66 -9.17
C LEU A 57 -4.40 -9.26 -10.52
N ASP A 58 -3.33 -10.05 -10.54
CA ASP A 58 -2.81 -10.73 -11.74
C ASP A 58 -3.83 -11.71 -12.36
N LYS A 59 -4.80 -12.18 -11.58
CA LYS A 59 -5.87 -13.06 -12.02
C LYS A 59 -7.14 -12.33 -12.44
N ALA A 60 -7.25 -11.03 -12.13
CA ALA A 60 -8.39 -10.22 -12.54
C ALA A 60 -8.24 -9.88 -14.03
N GLU A 61 -9.15 -10.36 -14.86
CA GLU A 61 -9.15 -10.12 -16.30
C GLU A 61 -10.20 -9.08 -16.71
N THR A 62 -11.20 -8.85 -15.84
CA THR A 62 -12.34 -7.95 -16.08
C THR A 62 -12.39 -6.78 -15.11
N GLU A 63 -13.06 -5.69 -15.50
CA GLU A 63 -13.25 -4.52 -14.64
C GLU A 63 -14.00 -4.86 -13.34
N ASP A 64 -14.99 -5.76 -13.39
CA ASP A 64 -15.71 -6.23 -12.20
C ASP A 64 -14.79 -6.97 -11.22
N GLU A 65 -13.84 -7.79 -11.72
CA GLU A 65 -12.87 -8.49 -10.87
C GLU A 65 -11.83 -7.54 -10.28
N LEU A 66 -11.47 -6.47 -10.98
CA LEU A 66 -10.60 -5.40 -10.45
C LEU A 66 -11.28 -4.65 -9.30
N ASP A 67 -12.57 -4.33 -9.44
CA ASP A 67 -13.37 -3.69 -8.38
C ASP A 67 -13.54 -4.62 -7.17
N GLU A 68 -13.81 -5.91 -7.40
CA GLU A 68 -13.85 -6.92 -6.34
C GLU A 68 -12.50 -7.07 -5.64
N TRP A 69 -11.40 -7.09 -6.39
CA TRP A 69 -10.06 -7.11 -5.84
C TRP A 69 -9.79 -5.90 -4.94
N PHE A 70 -10.10 -4.69 -5.43
CA PHE A 70 -9.85 -3.46 -4.68
C PHE A 70 -10.61 -3.45 -3.36
N THR A 71 -11.85 -3.96 -3.38
CA THR A 71 -12.69 -4.12 -2.18
C THR A 71 -12.16 -5.23 -1.26
N SER A 72 -11.70 -6.36 -1.81
CA SER A 72 -11.23 -7.51 -1.05
C SER A 72 -9.83 -7.34 -0.44
N CYS A 73 -8.96 -6.53 -1.05
CA CYS A 73 -7.61 -6.28 -0.54
C CYS A 73 -7.63 -5.39 0.72
N ASP A 74 -8.81 -4.82 1.06
CA ASP A 74 -9.11 -3.98 2.22
C ASP A 74 -8.01 -2.95 2.47
N HIS A 75 -8.09 -1.86 1.71
CA HIS A 75 -7.10 -0.80 1.72
C HIS A 75 -7.23 0.11 2.95
N LYS A 76 -6.08 0.53 3.49
CA LYS A 76 -5.97 1.41 4.64
C LYS A 76 -5.24 2.69 4.26
N ILE A 77 -5.82 3.81 4.65
CA ILE A 77 -5.18 5.12 4.54
C ILE A 77 -4.12 5.25 5.62
N VAL A 78 -2.91 5.60 5.22
CA VAL A 78 -1.76 5.85 6.08
C VAL A 78 -1.11 7.20 5.72
N CYS A 79 -0.21 7.69 6.57
CA CYS A 79 0.62 8.82 6.17
C CYS A 79 1.75 8.39 5.25
N VAL A 80 2.28 9.32 4.44
CA VAL A 80 3.44 9.06 3.56
C VAL A 80 4.65 8.49 4.30
N ASN A 81 4.89 8.88 5.56
CA ASN A 81 6.01 8.34 6.33
C ASN A 81 5.78 6.87 6.71
N CYS A 82 4.57 6.50 7.16
CA CYS A 82 4.23 5.09 7.42
C CYS A 82 4.30 4.25 6.15
N TRP A 83 3.91 4.83 5.02
CA TRP A 83 4.05 4.18 3.72
C TRP A 83 5.53 3.90 3.39
N ASP A 84 6.41 4.88 3.60
CA ASP A 84 7.85 4.74 3.34
C ASP A 84 8.48 3.67 4.27
N GLU A 85 8.08 3.62 5.55
CA GLU A 85 8.53 2.59 6.50
C GLU A 85 8.10 1.18 6.07
N VAL A 86 6.84 1.02 5.67
CA VAL A 86 6.29 -0.24 5.18
C VAL A 86 7.04 -0.68 3.90
N LYS A 87 7.33 0.25 3.00
CA LYS A 87 8.12 -0.05 1.79
C LYS A 87 9.49 -0.59 2.14
N ILE A 88 10.23 0.09 3.02
CA ILE A 88 11.57 -0.33 3.45
C ILE A 88 11.54 -1.74 4.07
N GLN A 89 10.49 -2.08 4.82
CA GLN A 89 10.35 -3.38 5.46
C GLN A 89 9.99 -4.51 4.49
N ASN A 90 9.24 -4.20 3.42
CA ASN A 90 8.68 -5.22 2.52
C ASN A 90 9.36 -5.28 1.14
N ILE A 91 10.21 -4.33 0.81
CA ILE A 91 11.08 -4.43 -0.36
C ILE A 91 12.20 -5.43 -0.04
N ASN A 92 12.13 -6.60 -0.68
CA ASN A 92 13.28 -7.50 -0.67
C ASN A 92 14.42 -6.77 -1.38
N THR A 93 15.45 -6.40 -0.63
CA THR A 93 16.70 -5.88 -1.18
C THR A 93 17.46 -7.04 -1.80
N SER A 94 16.92 -7.60 -2.90
CA SER A 94 17.66 -8.49 -3.80
C SER A 94 18.21 -7.64 -4.94
N ASP A 95 19.01 -6.63 -4.59
CA ASP A 95 19.90 -5.95 -5.52
C ASP A 95 21.29 -6.54 -5.29
N GLU A 96 21.61 -7.62 -6.01
CA GLU A 96 22.97 -8.11 -6.22
C GLU A 96 23.22 -8.29 -7.72
#